data_AF-Q56ZX2-F1
#
_entry.id   AF-Q56ZX2-F1
#
_cell.length_a   1.000
_cell.length_b   1.000
_cell.length_c   1.000
_cell.angle_alpha   90.00
_cell.angle_beta   90.00
_cell.angle_gamma   90.00
#
_symmetry.space_group_name_H-M   'P 1'
#
loop_
_entity.id
_entity.type
_entity.pdbx_description
1 polymer ?
#
loop_
_entity_poly.entity_id
_entity_poly.type
_entity_poly.pdbx_seq_one_letter_code
_entity_poly.pdbx_strand_id
1 'polypeptide(L)' 'MEIVDKKIGEMYREDAVKMLRIAIICTARLPGLRPTMRSVVQMIEDAEPCRLMGIVISKESDVKVKEIS' A
#
# COMPACT_ATOMS: atom_id res chain seq x y z
N MET A 1 17.33 -2.84 -13.21
CA MET A 1 16.36 -3.56 -12.35
C MET A 1 15.44 -2.51 -11.75
N GLU A 2 14.13 -2.66 -11.92
CA GLU A 2 13.16 -1.84 -11.21
C GLU A 2 12.83 -2.51 -9.87
N ILE A 3 12.69 -1.71 -8.81
CA ILE A 3 12.44 -2.21 -7.45
C ILE A 3 10.97 -2.56 -7.18
N VAL A 4 10.06 -2.02 -8.01
CA VAL A 4 8.62 -2.25 -7.96
C VAL A 4 8.21 -3.05 -9.20
N ASP A 5 7.42 -4.10 -9.02
CA ASP A 5 6.92 -4.96 -10.10
C ASP A 5 6.13 -4.13 -11.14
N LYS A 6 6.35 -4.41 -12.43
CA LYS A 6 5.70 -3.71 -13.55
C LYS A 6 4.17 -3.88 -13.59
N LYS A 7 3.63 -4.88 -12.91
CA LYS A 7 2.19 -5.09 -12.74
C LYS A 7 1.56 -4.12 -11.76
N ILE A 8 2.35 -3.42 -10.94
CA ILE A 8 1.86 -2.37 -10.04
C ILE A 8 1.65 -1.09 -10.86
N GLY A 9 0.43 -0.56 -10.84
CA GLY A 9 0.09 0.67 -11.54
C GLY A 9 0.95 1.85 -11.09
N GLU A 10 1.26 2.76 -12.02
CA GLU A 10 2.20 3.88 -11.79
C GLU A 10 1.82 4.72 -10.57
N MET A 11 0.52 4.97 -10.36
CA MET A 11 -0.03 5.68 -9.19
C MET A 11 0.38 5.09 -7.84
N TYR A 12 0.66 3.78 -7.79
CA TYR A 12 0.94 3.05 -6.54
C TYR A 12 2.44 2.82 -6.30
N ARG A 13 3.31 3.27 -7.20
CA ARG A 13 4.74 2.92 -7.12
C ARG A 13 5.43 3.54 -5.93
N GLU A 14 5.12 4.80 -5.62
CA GLU A 14 5.67 5.47 -4.44
C GLU A 14 5.24 4.78 -3.14
N ASP A 15 3.96 4.41 -3.04
CA ASP A 15 3.44 3.70 -1.88
C ASP A 15 4.02 2.29 -1.76
N ALA A 16 4.23 1.59 -2.88
CA ALA A 16 4.93 0.31 -2.90
C ALA A 16 6.37 0.44 -2.36
N VAL A 17 7.08 1.52 -2.70
CA VAL A 17 8.43 1.79 -2.16
C VAL A 17 8.38 2.06 -0.64
N LYS A 18 7.40 2.82 -0.15
CA LYS A 18 7.21 3.04 1.30
C LYS A 18 6.95 1.72 2.03
N MET A 19 6.07 0.87 1.50
CA MET A 19 5.79 -0.45 2.07
C MET A 19 7.03 -1.35 2.06
N LEU A 20 7.84 -1.29 1.00
CA LEU A 20 9.08 -2.06 0.91
C LEU A 20 10.07 -1.67 2.01
N ARG A 21 10.18 -0.38 2.34
CA ARG A 21 11.02 0.09 3.46
C ARG A 21 10.59 -0.51 4.79
N ILE A 22 9.29 -0.58 5.06
CA ILE A 22 8.74 -1.23 6.26
C ILE A 22 9.06 -2.72 6.24
N ALA A 23 8.86 -3.39 5.10
CA ALA A 23 9.12 -4.82 4.95
C ALA A 23 10.58 -5.21 5.21
N ILE A 24 11.55 -4.37 4.80
CA ILE A 24 12.97 -4.59 5.08
C ILE A 24 13.24 -4.61 6.59
N ILE A 25 12.62 -3.71 7.35
CA ILE A 25 12.76 -3.65 8.81
C ILE A 25 12.10 -4.88 9.46
N CYS A 26 10.91 -5.28 8.99
CA CYS A 26 10.21 -6.47 9.45
C CYS A 26 10.98 -7.78 9.22
N THR A 27 11.84 -7.82 8.19
CA THR A 27 12.63 -9.00 7.81
C THR A 27 14.07 -8.94 8.31
N ALA A 28 14.36 -8.09 9.30
CA ALA A 28 15.68 -8.01 9.92
C ALA A 28 16.20 -9.39 10.32
N ARG A 29 17.48 -9.66 10.01
CA ARG A 29 18.14 -10.94 10.28
C ARG A 29 18.02 -11.35 11.75
N LEU A 30 18.20 -10.40 12.65
CA LEU A 30 18.08 -10.62 14.09
C LEU A 30 16.61 -10.44 14.51
N PRO A 31 15.96 -11.45 15.10
CA PRO A 31 14.55 -11.36 15.52
C PRO A 31 14.27 -10.19 16.47
N GLY A 32 15.21 -9.86 17.36
CA GLY A 32 15.06 -8.76 18.33
C GLY A 32 15.11 -7.35 17.73
N LEU A 33 15.56 -7.20 16.47
CA LEU A 33 15.52 -5.92 15.75
C LEU A 33 14.22 -5.74 14.94
N ARG A 34 13.40 -6.78 14.85
CA ARG A 34 12.12 -6.69 14.15
C ARG A 34 11.15 -5.87 15.00
N PRO A 35 10.33 -5.01 14.37
CA PRO A 35 9.35 -4.19 15.06
C PRO A 35 8.22 -5.07 15.60
N THR A 36 7.54 -4.58 16.64
CA THR A 36 6.26 -5.16 17.06
C THR A 36 5.19 -4.84 16.03
N MET A 37 4.15 -5.68 15.94
CA MET A 37 3.02 -5.41 15.04
C MET A 37 2.37 -4.03 15.28
N ARG A 38 2.35 -3.55 16.53
CA ARG A 38 1.88 -2.19 16.86
C ARG A 38 2.71 -1.12 16.15
N SER A 39 4.03 -1.22 16.21
CA SER A 39 4.93 -0.29 15.53
C SER A 39 4.82 -0.40 14.01
N VAL A 40 4.60 -1.62 13.48
CA VAL A 40 4.35 -1.82 12.04
C VAL A 40 3.08 -1.09 11.59
N VAL A 41 1.97 -1.25 12.31
CA VAL A 41 0.71 -0.57 11.99
C VAL A 41 0.89 0.95 12.02
N GLN A 42 1.58 1.49 13.03
CA GLN A 42 1.87 2.91 13.08
C GLN A 42 2.71 3.39 11.88
N MET A 43 3.76 2.65 11.49
CA MET A 43 4.54 2.97 10.29
C MET A 43 3.70 2.92 8.99
N ILE A 44 2.72 2.03 8.93
CA ILE A 44 1.80 1.93 7.79
C ILE A 44 0.85 3.13 7.77
N GLU A 45 0.28 3.51 8.91
CA GLU A 45 -0.58 4.70 9.05
C GLU A 45 0.18 5.97 8.68
N ASP A 46 1.42 6.14 9.18
CA ASP A 46 2.29 7.29 8.90
C ASP A 46 2.74 7.37 7.42
N ALA A 47 2.79 6.23 6.73
CA ALA A 47 3.14 6.20 5.31
C ALA A 47 2.01 6.67 4.38
N GLU A 48 0.78 6.78 4.92
CA GLU A 48 -0.47 7.05 4.21
C GLU A 48 -0.55 6.34 2.84
N PRO A 49 -0.31 5.02 2.77
CA PRO A 49 -0.26 4.32 1.49
C PRO A 49 -1.68 4.17 0.94
N CYS A 50 -1.94 4.77 -0.21
CA CYS A 50 -3.17 4.66 -1.00
C CYS A 50 -4.46 4.95 -0.21
N ARG A 51 -5.25 5.94 -0.65
CA ARG A 51 -6.62 6.10 -0.11
C ARG A 51 -7.40 4.83 -0.41
N LEU A 52 -8.01 4.24 0.62
CA LEU A 52 -8.89 3.08 0.45
C LEU A 52 -9.98 3.46 -0.56
N MET A 53 -9.87 2.93 -1.78
CA MET A 53 -10.91 3.06 -2.79
C MET A 53 -12.06 2.17 -2.34
N GLY A 54 -13.06 2.78 -1.69
CA GLY A 54 -14.26 2.08 -1.26
C GLY A 54 -14.92 1.44 -2.49
N ILE A 55 -15.09 0.12 -2.46
CA ILE A 55 -15.84 -0.56 -3.51
C ILE A 55 -17.31 -0.17 -3.33
N VAL A 56 -17.80 0.72 -4.19
CA VAL A 56 -19.24 1.02 -4.28
C VAL A 56 -19.89 -0.09 -5.10
N ILE A 57 -20.55 -1.03 -4.41
CA ILE A 57 -21.40 -2.04 -5.07
C ILE A 57 -22.74 -1.36 -5.40
N SER A 58 -22.80 -0.71 -6.56
CA SER A 58 -24.08 -0.27 -7.12
C SER A 58 -24.83 -1.51 -7.62
N LYS A 59 -26.07 -1.71 -7.15
CA LYS A 59 -27.01 -2.60 -7.82
C LYS A 59 -27.18 -2.10 -9.25
N GLU A 60 -27.02 -3.00 -10.23
CA GLU A 60 -27.10 -2.65 -11.65
C GLU A 60 -28.43 -1.97 -11.99
N SER A 61 -28.33 -0.68 -12.28
CA SER A 61 -29.23 0.10 -13.11
C SER A 61 -28.30 1.10 -13.78
N ASP A 62 -27.93 0.82 -15.03
CA ASP A 62 -27.15 1.62 -15.97
C ASP A 62 -26.60 2.99 -15.52
N VAL A 63 -25.27 3.18 -15.65
CA VAL A 63 -24.57 4.38 -16.21
C VAL A 63 -23.21 4.66 -15.54
N LYS A 64 -22.16 4.47 -16.36
CA LYS A 64 -20.93 5.26 -16.57
C LYS A 64 -20.07 5.64 -15.36
N VAL A 65 -19.00 4.85 -15.17
CA VAL A 65 -17.85 5.22 -14.32
C VAL A 65 -17.26 6.53 -14.83
N LYS A 66 -17.23 7.55 -13.97
CA LYS A 66 -16.54 8.82 -14.21
C LYS A 66 -15.34 8.86 -13.26
N GLU A 67 -14.13 8.80 -13.81
CA GLU A 67 -12.91 9.15 -13.09
C GLU A 67 -13.02 10.59 -12.57
N ILE A 68 -12.64 10.80 -11.31
CA ILE A 68 -12.45 12.12 -10.74
C ILE A 68 -11.08 12.16 -10.07
N SER A 69 -10.15 12.78 -10.82
CA SER A 69 -9.00 13.64 -10.44
C SER A 69 -8.34 13.41 -9.08
#